data_AF-A0A524EPZ6-F1
#
_entry.id   AF-A0A524EPZ6-F1
#
_cell.length_a   1.000
_cell.length_b   1.000
_cell.length_c   1.000
_cell.angle_alpha   90.00
_cell.angle_beta   90.00
_cell.angle_gamma   90.00
#
_symmetry.space_group_name_H-M   'P 1'
#
loop_
_entity.id
_entity.type
_entity.pdbx_description
1 polymer ?
#
loop_
_entity_poly.entity_id
_entity_poly.type
_entity_poly.pdbx_seq_one_letter_code
_entity_poly.pdbx_strand_id
1 'polypeptide(L)' 'MFAHESLRAEDNAVKLKGYFLLIAFISFAIGTFFEAIAIMNPAILVIIRIIVLSAAFEFYIGFTMPGIIKNLFFKNT' A
#
# COMPACT_ATOMS: atom_id res chain seq x y z
N MET A 1 -0.66 12.45 8.62
CA MET A 1 -1.03 12.44 10.06
C MET A 1 -1.68 11.12 10.48
N PHE A 2 -2.58 10.49 9.69
CA PHE A 2 -3.11 9.15 10.00
C PHE A 2 -2.07 8.01 10.06
N ALA A 3 -1.15 7.90 9.09
CA ALA A 3 -0.16 6.82 9.09
C ALA A 3 0.76 6.85 10.33
N HIS A 4 1.18 8.03 10.78
CA HIS A 4 2.05 8.19 11.96
C HIS A 4 1.33 7.81 13.27
N GLU A 5 0.09 8.25 13.45
CA GLU A 5 -0.71 7.91 14.63
C GLU A 5 -1.09 6.44 14.66
N SER A 6 -1.42 5.85 13.50
CA SER A 6 -1.71 4.42 13.40
C SER A 6 -0.52 3.54 13.79
N LEU A 7 0.71 3.95 13.48
CA LEU A 7 1.94 3.24 13.86
C LEU A 7 2.21 3.24 15.38
N ARG A 8 1.59 4.17 16.12
CA ARG A 8 1.70 4.27 17.58
C ARG A 8 0.54 3.63 18.34
N ALA A 9 -0.50 3.18 17.64
CA ALA A 9 -1.68 2.57 18.27
C ALA A 9 -1.33 1.26 19.01
N GLU A 10 -1.94 1.03 20.19
CA GLU A 10 -1.79 -0.26 20.90
C GLU A 10 -2.44 -1.42 20.13
N ASP A 11 -3.48 -1.14 19.35
CA ASP A 11 -4.13 -2.13 18.50
C ASP A 11 -3.25 -2.48 17.27
N ASN A 12 -2.79 -3.72 17.23
CA ASN A 12 -1.95 -4.24 16.15
C ASN A 12 -2.62 -4.16 14.77
N ALA A 13 -3.95 -4.22 14.69
CA ALA A 13 -4.68 -4.07 13.42
C ALA A 13 -4.62 -2.63 12.91
N VAL A 14 -4.66 -1.64 13.81
CA VAL A 14 -4.52 -0.22 13.46
C VAL A 14 -3.09 0.07 13.00
N LYS A 15 -2.07 -0.50 13.66
CA LYS A 15 -0.68 -0.45 13.19
C LYS A 15 -0.51 -1.03 11.79
N LEU A 16 -1.06 -2.22 11.55
CA LEU A 16 -0.95 -2.89 10.26
C LEU A 16 -1.61 -2.06 9.13
N LYS A 17 -2.77 -1.44 9.39
CA LYS A 17 -3.40 -0.47 8.46
C LYS A 17 -2.43 0.67 8.11
N GLY A 18 -1.77 1.23 9.12
CA GLY A 18 -0.77 2.29 8.95
C GLY A 18 0.39 1.88 8.04
N TYR A 19 0.94 0.67 8.24
CA TYR A 19 2.01 0.14 7.38
C TYR A 19 1.57 -0.06 5.93
N PHE A 20 0.40 -0.68 5.69
CA PHE A 20 -0.12 -0.86 4.32
C PHE A 20 -0.35 0.48 3.61
N LEU A 21 -0.91 1.47 4.30
CA LEU A 21 -1.08 2.81 3.73
C LEU A 21 0.26 3.47 3.40
N LEU A 22 1.26 3.35 4.28
CA LEU A 22 2.59 3.92 4.05
C LEU A 22 3.23 3.30 2.80
N ILE A 23 3.21 1.97 2.71
CA ILE A 23 3.76 1.24 1.55
C ILE A 23 2.99 1.63 0.29
N ALA A 24 1.66 1.68 0.34
CA ALA A 24 0.82 2.11 -0.78
C ALA A 24 1.18 3.50 -1.30
N PHE A 25 1.39 4.47 -0.39
CA PHE A 25 1.79 5.82 -0.76
C PHE A 25 3.17 5.85 -1.42
N ILE A 26 4.13 5.07 -0.92
CA ILE A 26 5.48 4.99 -1.51
C ILE A 26 5.40 4.33 -2.90
N SER A 27 4.74 3.18 -3.02
CA SER A 27 4.54 2.47 -4.29
C SER A 27 3.86 3.36 -5.34
N PHE A 28 2.79 4.05 -4.94
CA PHE A 28 2.05 4.96 -5.82
C PHE A 28 2.89 6.17 -6.23
N ALA A 29 3.59 6.80 -5.29
CA ALA A 29 4.44 7.96 -5.57
C ALA A 29 5.56 7.59 -6.56
N ILE A 30 6.21 6.44 -6.37
CA ILE A 30 7.24 5.93 -7.28
C ILE A 30 6.63 5.67 -8.68
N GLY A 31 5.55 4.90 -8.74
CA GLY A 31 4.91 4.56 -10.02
C GLY A 31 4.46 5.78 -10.81
N THR A 32 3.76 6.71 -10.16
CA THR A 32 3.27 7.94 -10.80
C THR A 32 4.38 8.93 -11.13
N PHE A 33 5.45 8.99 -10.34
CA PHE A 33 6.62 9.79 -10.66
C PHE A 33 7.28 9.30 -11.96
N PHE A 34 7.50 7.98 -12.08
CA PHE A 34 8.04 7.38 -13.30
C PHE A 34 7.10 7.52 -14.51
N GLU A 35 5.79 7.51 -14.28
CA GLU A 35 4.79 7.80 -15.32
C GLU A 35 4.89 9.27 -15.80
N ALA A 36 5.02 10.22 -14.87
CA ALA A 36 5.06 11.66 -15.15
C ALA A 36 6.33 12.10 -15.89
N ILE A 37 7.48 11.47 -15.61
CA ILE A 37 8.74 11.77 -16.32
C ILE A 37 8.85 11.09 -17.70
N ALA A 38 7.76 10.49 -18.19
CA ALA A 38 7.60 10.00 -19.55
C ALA A 38 8.75 9.10 -20.04
N ILE A 39 9.11 8.07 -19.26
CA ILE A 39 9.98 6.99 -19.76
C ILE A 39 9.13 6.11 -20.69
N MET A 40 8.99 6.54 -21.95
CA MET A 40 8.05 6.02 -22.96
C MET A 40 8.48 4.69 -23.61
N ASN A 41 9.03 3.75 -22.86
CA ASN A 41 9.20 2.38 -23.33
C ASN A 41 7.95 1.56 -22.97
N PRO A 42 7.28 0.90 -23.93
CA PRO A 42 6.11 0.06 -23.66
C PRO A 42 6.33 -0.98 -22.55
N ALA A 43 7.52 -1.59 -22.46
CA ALA A 43 7.83 -2.54 -21.40
C ALA A 43 7.91 -1.88 -20.01
N ILE A 44 8.47 -0.67 -19.93
CA ILE A 44 8.57 0.10 -18.69
C ILE A 44 7.18 0.56 -18.25
N LEU A 45 6.31 0.93 -19.20
CA LEU A 45 4.92 1.29 -18.91
C LEU A 45 4.14 0.13 -18.27
N VAL A 46 4.35 -1.11 -18.75
CA VAL A 46 3.73 -2.30 -18.15
C VAL A 46 4.20 -2.48 -16.70
N ILE A 47 5.49 -2.32 -16.43
CA ILE A 47 6.05 -2.41 -15.07
C ILE A 47 5.46 -1.33 -14.17
N ILE A 48 5.40 -0.08 -14.63
CA ILE A 48 4.80 1.03 -13.89
C ILE A 48 3.34 0.73 -13.56
N ARG A 49 2.57 0.21 -14.51
CA ARG A 49 1.16 -0.17 -14.29
C ARG A 49 1.01 -1.25 -13.23
N ILE A 50 1.90 -2.24 -13.21
CA ILE A 50 1.91 -3.29 -12.17
C ILE A 50 2.17 -2.67 -10.79
N ILE A 51 3.13 -1.74 -10.68
CA ILE A 51 3.46 -1.05 -9.41
C ILE A 51 2.29 -0.18 -8.93
N VAL A 52 1.68 0.59 -9.82
CA VAL A 52 0.52 1.43 -9.45
C VAL A 52 -0.69 0.57 -9.08
N LEU A 53 -0.88 -0.55 -9.77
CA LEU A 53 -1.95 -1.50 -9.44
C LEU A 53 -1.71 -2.17 -8.09
N SER A 54 -0.47 -2.56 -7.76
CA SER A 54 -0.14 -3.11 -6.43
C SER A 54 -0.38 -2.09 -5.33
N ALA A 55 -0.03 -0.82 -5.57
CA ALA A 55 -0.32 0.28 -4.64
C ALA A 55 -1.82 0.42 -4.36
N ALA A 56 -2.68 0.24 -5.37
CA ALA A 56 -4.13 0.26 -5.18
C ALA A 56 -4.63 -0.87 -4.27
N PHE A 57 -4.08 -2.08 -4.41
CA PHE A 57 -4.37 -3.18 -3.49
C PHE A 57 -3.90 -2.88 -2.06
N GLU A 58 -2.71 -2.32 -1.90
CA GLU A 58 -2.15 -1.91 -0.61
C GLU A 58 -3.02 -0.81 0.04
N PHE A 59 -3.51 0.16 -0.73
CA PHE A 59 -4.46 1.17 -0.25
C PHE A 59 -5.76 0.52 0.23
N TYR A 60 -6.34 -0.39 -0.55
CA TYR A 60 -7.57 -1.09 -0.17
C TYR A 60 -7.41 -1.83 1.17
N ILE A 61 -6.29 -2.55 1.34
CA ILE A 61 -5.98 -3.26 2.58
C ILE A 61 -5.74 -2.26 3.72
N GLY A 62 -4.99 -1.19 3.48
CA GLY A 62 -4.68 -0.16 4.47
C GLY A 62 -5.91 0.59 4.98
N PHE A 63 -6.87 0.91 4.11
CA PHE A 63 -8.12 1.57 4.52
C PHE A 63 -9.12 0.60 5.14
N THR A 64 -9.34 -0.54 4.50
CA THR A 64 -10.47 -1.43 4.84
C THR A 64 -10.07 -2.48 5.87
N MET A 65 -8.83 -2.98 5.86
CA MET A 65 -8.36 -4.16 6.59
C MET A 65 -9.36 -5.32 6.48
N PRO A 66 -9.49 -5.93 5.30
CA PRO A 66 -10.47 -6.99 5.09
C PRO A 66 -10.22 -8.16 6.05
N GLY A 67 -11.30 -8.84 6.45
CA GLY A 67 -11.24 -9.93 7.42
C GLY A 67 -10.27 -11.06 7.04
N ILE A 68 -10.03 -11.28 5.74
CA ILE A 68 -9.04 -12.24 5.23
C ILE A 68 -7.62 -11.84 5.65
N ILE A 69 -7.25 -10.57 5.49
CA ILE A 69 -5.94 -10.05 5.87
C ILE A 69 -5.82 -9.99 7.39
N LYS A 70 -6.89 -9.55 8.08
CA LYS A 70 -6.92 -9.60 9.55
C LYS A 70 -6.67 -11.03 10.06
N ASN A 71 -7.33 -12.01 9.47
CA ASN A 71 -7.12 -13.42 9.83
C ASN A 71 -5.72 -13.89 9.41
N LEU A 72 -5.18 -13.50 8.26
CA LEU A 72 -3.83 -13.92 7.85
C LEU A 72 -2.74 -13.45 8.84
N PHE A 73 -2.87 -12.24 9.38
CA PHE A 73 -1.86 -11.65 10.27
C PHE A 73 -2.14 -11.88 11.77
N PHE A 74 -3.39 -12.13 12.17
CA PHE A 74 -3.77 -12.29 13.58
C PHE A 74 -4.35 -13.65 13.94
N LYS A 75 -4.62 -14.55 12.98
CA LYS A 75 -5.04 -15.93 13.26
C LYS A 75 -3.81 -16.80 13.52
N ASN A 76 -3.25 -16.68 14.73
CA ASN A 76 -2.36 -17.64 15.39
C ASN A 76 -2.06 -17.24 16.87
N THR A 77 -3.00 -16.56 17.53
CA THR A 77 -3.00 -16.31 18.98
C THR A 77 -4.39 -16.57 19.52
#